data_AF-A0A2N1XXM0-F1
#
_entry.id   AF-A0A2N1XXM0-F1
#
_cell.length_a   1.000
_cell.length_b   1.000
_cell.length_c   1.000
_cell.angle_alpha   90.00
_cell.angle_beta   90.00
_cell.angle_gamma   90.00
#
_symmetry.space_group_name_H-M   'P 1'
#
loop_
_entity.id
_entity.type
_entity.pdbx_description
1 polymer ?
#
loop_
_entity_poly.entity_id
_entity_poly.type
_entity_poly.pdbx_seq_one_letter_code
_entity_poly.pdbx_strand_id
1 'polypeptide(L)'
;MKTITKLLVVTSLTLGVLSGCQQNPHPMDMSAAIQSAKTKDDHESLATHFEQNAKDAEVKVEEHKKLLQQYKQHSYLYGKQSEMFFEHCQSLINSYQKAVDANTAMAKMHHQMAGDK
;
A
#
# COMPACT_ATOMS: atom_id res chain seq x y z
N MET A 1 27.39 -53.50 -34.70
CA MET A 1 27.88 -53.71 -33.32
C MET A 1 28.63 -52.48 -32.85
N LYS A 2 28.06 -51.73 -31.91
CA LYS A 2 28.77 -50.86 -30.96
C LYS A 2 27.75 -50.43 -29.90
N THR A 3 27.82 -51.08 -28.75
CA THR A 3 27.06 -50.80 -27.53
C THR A 3 27.70 -49.63 -26.80
N ILE A 4 26.96 -48.54 -26.54
CA ILE A 4 27.37 -47.53 -25.55
C ILE A 4 26.15 -47.10 -24.74
N THR A 5 26.03 -47.76 -23.59
CA THR A 5 25.78 -47.22 -22.25
C THR A 5 24.71 -46.14 -22.05
N LYS A 6 23.68 -46.55 -21.30
CA LYS A 6 22.67 -45.75 -20.61
C LYS A 6 23.30 -44.64 -19.76
N LEU A 7 22.73 -43.43 -19.79
CA LEU A 7 22.64 -42.60 -18.58
C LEU A 7 21.33 -41.79 -18.62
N LEU A 8 20.35 -42.26 -17.86
CA LEU A 8 19.14 -41.53 -17.50
C LEU A 8 19.56 -40.34 -16.64
N VAL A 9 19.64 -39.15 -17.23
CA VAL A 9 19.80 -37.91 -16.46
C VAL A 9 18.40 -37.45 -16.08
N VAL A 10 17.93 -37.93 -14.94
CA VAL A 10 16.77 -37.39 -14.23
C VAL A 10 17.21 -36.06 -13.62
N THR A 11 17.09 -34.98 -14.37
CA THR A 11 17.16 -33.63 -13.79
C THR A 11 15.87 -33.39 -13.04
N SER A 12 15.89 -33.66 -11.74
CA SER A 12 14.93 -33.19 -10.75
C SER A 12 14.94 -31.66 -10.77
N LEU A 13 14.00 -31.08 -11.52
CA LEU A 13 13.65 -29.67 -11.43
C LEU A 13 12.94 -29.48 -10.09
N THR A 14 13.70 -29.22 -9.03
CA THR A 14 13.16 -28.72 -7.76
C THR A 14 12.61 -27.33 -8.04
N LEU A 15 11.33 -27.29 -8.42
CA LEU A 15 10.54 -26.08 -8.50
C LEU A 15 10.40 -25.57 -7.06
N GLY A 16 11.34 -24.71 -6.66
CA GLY A 16 11.24 -23.94 -5.44
C GLY A 16 10.03 -23.03 -5.58
N VAL A 17 8.91 -23.48 -5.04
CA VAL A 17 7.77 -22.61 -4.77
C VAL A 17 8.24 -21.66 -3.68
N LEU A 18 8.80 -20.51 -4.07
CA LEU A 18 8.70 -19.34 -3.21
C LEU A 18 7.21 -19.05 -3.14
N SER A 19 6.57 -19.61 -2.12
CA SER A 19 5.31 -19.11 -1.60
C SER A 19 5.59 -17.67 -1.23
N GLY A 20 5.34 -16.75 -2.17
CA GLY A 20 5.07 -15.37 -1.84
C GLY A 20 3.87 -15.44 -0.91
N CYS A 21 4.13 -15.40 0.40
CA CYS A 21 3.10 -15.10 1.36
C CYS A 21 2.68 -13.66 1.04
N GLN A 22 1.78 -13.50 0.08
CA GLN A 22 0.89 -12.36 0.06
C GLN A 22 0.01 -12.56 1.28
N GLN A 23 0.55 -12.19 2.45
CA GLN A 23 -0.23 -11.95 3.64
C GLN A 23 -1.16 -10.81 3.25
N ASN A 24 -2.32 -11.15 2.69
CA ASN A 24 -3.48 -10.31 2.87
C ASN A 24 -3.67 -10.30 4.40
N PRO A 25 -3.31 -9.22 5.10
CA PRO A 25 -3.51 -9.21 6.53
C PRO A 25 -5.03 -9.31 6.68
N HIS A 26 -5.51 -10.27 7.47
CA HIS A 26 -6.82 -10.07 8.07
C HIS A 26 -6.83 -8.64 8.62
N PRO A 27 -7.89 -7.84 8.35
CA PRO A 27 -7.92 -6.45 8.79
C PRO A 27 -7.63 -6.43 10.29
N MET A 28 -6.48 -5.85 10.65
CA MET A 28 -6.07 -5.72 12.04
C MET A 28 -7.10 -4.83 12.71
N ASP A 29 -7.61 -5.26 13.87
CA ASP A 29 -8.34 -4.33 14.72
C ASP A 29 -7.34 -3.30 15.26
N MET A 30 -7.24 -2.19 14.55
CA MET A 30 -6.27 -1.13 14.87
C MET A 30 -6.50 -0.55 16.25
N SER A 31 -7.75 -0.52 16.74
CA SER A 31 -8.02 0.00 18.08
C SER A 31 -7.42 -0.93 19.13
N ALA A 32 -7.65 -2.24 19.00
CA ALA A 32 -7.07 -3.23 19.90
C ALA A 32 -5.54 -3.30 19.78
N ALA A 33 -5.00 -3.24 18.57
CA ALA A 33 -3.56 -3.29 18.33
C ALA A 33 -2.83 -2.09 18.96
N ILE A 34 -3.34 -0.87 18.78
CA ILE A 34 -2.77 0.34 19.41
C ILE A 34 -2.85 0.25 20.94
N GLN A 35 -3.96 -0.22 21.50
CA GLN A 35 -4.16 -0.32 22.95
C GLN A 35 -3.28 -1.39 23.62
N SER A 36 -2.95 -2.45 22.89
CA SER A 36 -2.22 -3.60 23.43
C SER A 36 -0.71 -3.60 23.16
N ALA A 37 -0.22 -2.73 22.27
CA ALA A 37 1.20 -2.60 21.94
C ALA A 37 2.05 -2.23 23.17
N LYS A 38 3.08 -3.04 23.45
CA LYS A 38 3.99 -2.86 24.61
C LYS A 38 5.45 -3.08 24.26
N THR A 39 5.72 -3.90 23.26
CA THR A 39 7.07 -4.28 22.86
C THR A 39 7.55 -3.42 21.70
N LYS A 40 8.86 -3.46 21.47
CA LYS A 40 9.49 -2.84 20.31
C LYS A 40 8.83 -3.35 19.01
N ASP A 41 8.73 -4.67 18.85
CA ASP A 41 8.16 -5.31 17.67
C ASP A 41 6.68 -4.95 17.44
N ASP A 42 5.89 -4.75 18.51
CA ASP A 42 4.50 -4.27 18.39
C ASP A 42 4.45 -2.87 17.78
N HIS A 43 5.31 -1.98 18.25
CA HIS A 43 5.38 -0.60 17.77
C HIS A 43 5.97 -0.53 16.36
N GLU A 44 6.98 -1.32 16.01
CA GLU A 44 7.48 -1.44 14.63
C GLU A 44 6.39 -1.92 13.67
N SER A 45 5.58 -2.90 14.10
CA SER A 45 4.46 -3.42 13.30
C SER A 45 3.40 -2.35 13.05
N LEU A 46 3.04 -1.57 14.08
CA LEU A 46 2.12 -0.44 13.94
C LEU A 46 2.71 0.65 13.04
N ALA A 47 4.01 0.97 13.18
CA ALA A 47 4.67 1.95 12.34
C ALA A 47 4.62 1.56 10.86
N THR A 48 4.98 0.30 10.56
CA THR A 48 4.91 -0.27 9.21
C THR A 48 3.50 -0.21 8.63
N HIS A 49 2.48 -0.52 9.42
CA HIS A 49 1.09 -0.42 8.99
C HIS A 49 0.70 1.01 8.60
N PHE A 50 1.03 1.99 9.44
CA PHE A 50 0.75 3.39 9.15
C PHE A 50 1.56 3.90 7.94
N GLU A 51 2.81 3.49 7.76
CA GLU A 51 3.57 3.82 6.54
C GLU A 51 2.92 3.27 5.27
N GLN A 52 2.40 2.04 5.32
CA GLN A 52 1.68 1.47 4.19
C GLN A 52 0.40 2.26 3.89
N ASN A 53 -0.38 2.61 4.91
CA ASN A 53 -1.57 3.43 4.73
C ASN A 53 -1.24 4.84 4.18
N ALA A 54 -0.10 5.43 4.58
CA ALA A 54 0.36 6.69 4.03
C ALA A 54 0.66 6.55 2.53
N LYS A 55 1.40 5.52 2.12
CA LYS A 55 1.70 5.22 0.70
C LYS A 55 0.41 4.99 -0.11
N ASP A 56 -0.54 4.23 0.44
CA ASP A 56 -1.81 3.97 -0.22
C ASP A 56 -2.62 5.27 -0.40
N ALA A 57 -2.60 6.17 0.60
CA ALA A 57 -3.23 7.47 0.50
C ALA A 57 -2.51 8.39 -0.51
N GLU A 58 -1.18 8.35 -0.61
CA GLU A 58 -0.42 9.09 -1.64
C GLU A 58 -0.82 8.64 -3.06
N VAL A 59 -0.97 7.33 -3.27
CA VAL A 59 -1.48 6.80 -4.55
C VAL A 59 -2.86 7.39 -4.87
N LYS A 60 -3.75 7.47 -3.88
CA LYS A 60 -5.08 8.09 -4.04
C LYS A 60 -5.02 9.59 -4.35
N VAL A 61 -4.09 10.33 -3.74
CA VAL A 61 -3.84 11.73 -4.08
C VAL A 61 -3.49 11.86 -5.57
N GLU A 62 -2.56 11.04 -6.07
CA GLU A 62 -2.12 11.11 -7.47
C GLU A 62 -3.20 10.64 -8.45
N GLU A 63 -3.98 9.61 -8.11
CA GLU A 63 -5.15 9.18 -8.89
C GLU A 63 -6.15 10.33 -9.07
N HIS A 64 -6.49 11.04 -7.98
CA HIS A 64 -7.45 12.14 -8.05
C HIS A 64 -6.89 13.41 -8.71
N LYS A 65 -5.58 13.68 -8.60
CA LYS A 65 -4.93 14.75 -9.40
C LYS A 65 -5.05 14.48 -10.89
N LYS A 66 -4.77 13.25 -11.34
CA LYS A 66 -4.93 12.85 -12.74
C LYS A 66 -6.38 12.94 -13.19
N LEU A 67 -7.32 12.49 -12.36
CA LEU A 67 -8.75 12.58 -12.68
C LEU A 67 -9.24 14.03 -12.78
N LEU A 68 -8.82 14.90 -11.86
CA LEU A 68 -9.10 16.33 -11.92
C LEU A 68 -8.58 16.96 -13.22
N GLN A 69 -7.36 16.60 -13.63
CA GLN A 69 -6.81 17.05 -14.90
C GLN A 69 -7.66 16.58 -16.09
N GLN A 70 -8.09 15.31 -16.10
CA GLN A 70 -8.96 14.78 -17.15
C GLN A 70 -10.29 15.53 -17.23
N TYR A 71 -10.95 15.76 -16.09
CA TYR A 71 -12.20 16.52 -16.06
C TYR A 71 -12.00 17.95 -16.56
N LYS A 72 -10.88 18.61 -16.21
CA LYS A 72 -10.57 19.97 -16.69
C LYS A 72 -10.34 20.01 -18.19
N GLN A 73 -9.57 19.05 -18.73
CA GLN A 73 -9.26 18.96 -20.16
C GLN A 73 -10.50 18.64 -21.01
N HIS A 74 -11.44 17.86 -20.47
CA HIS A 74 -12.63 17.39 -21.17
C HIS A 74 -13.92 18.00 -20.62
N SER A 75 -13.85 19.21 -20.06
CA SER A 75 -15.01 19.88 -19.43
C SER A 75 -16.20 20.03 -20.38
N TYR A 76 -15.95 20.16 -21.68
CA TYR A 76 -16.96 20.21 -22.74
C TYR A 76 -17.87 18.96 -22.78
N LEU A 77 -17.42 17.80 -22.30
CA LEU A 77 -18.24 16.58 -22.22
C LEU A 77 -19.29 16.64 -21.10
N TYR A 78 -19.07 17.46 -20.07
CA TYR A 78 -19.86 17.47 -18.85
C TYR A 78 -20.65 18.76 -18.64
N GLY A 79 -20.37 19.80 -19.44
CA GLY A 79 -21.05 21.10 -19.37
C GLY A 79 -21.01 21.67 -17.94
N LYS A 80 -22.18 22.07 -17.42
CA LYS A 80 -22.30 22.65 -16.07
C LYS A 80 -21.89 21.71 -14.94
N GLN A 81 -21.91 20.39 -15.14
CA GLN A 81 -21.55 19.44 -14.09
C GLN A 81 -20.04 19.31 -13.89
N SER A 82 -19.22 19.82 -14.82
CA SER A 82 -17.76 19.79 -14.70
C SER A 82 -17.24 20.42 -13.40
N GLU A 83 -17.86 21.51 -12.94
CA GLU A 83 -17.48 22.20 -11.70
C GLU A 83 -17.65 21.31 -10.46
N MET A 84 -18.78 20.60 -10.36
CA MET A 84 -19.02 19.63 -9.28
C MET A 84 -17.96 18.52 -9.27
N PHE A 85 -17.53 18.04 -10.44
CA PHE A 85 -16.46 17.03 -10.51
C PHE A 85 -15.10 17.59 -10.09
N PHE A 86 -14.83 18.87 -10.37
CA PHE A 86 -13.62 19.53 -9.90
C PHE A 86 -13.59 19.64 -8.38
N GLU A 87 -14.68 20.12 -7.78
CA GLU A 87 -14.83 20.25 -6.33
C GLU A 87 -14.73 18.89 -5.64
N HIS A 88 -15.37 17.87 -6.20
CA HIS A 88 -15.30 16.51 -5.68
C HIS A 88 -13.86 15.98 -5.67
N CYS A 89 -13.14 16.08 -6.80
CA CYS A 89 -11.75 15.63 -6.86
C CYS A 89 -10.85 16.44 -5.92
N GLN A 90 -11.04 17.76 -5.82
CA GLN A 90 -10.27 18.60 -4.93
C GLN A 90 -10.50 18.23 -3.45
N SER A 91 -11.75 17.94 -3.08
CA SER A 91 -12.10 17.47 -1.74
C SER A 91 -11.42 16.13 -1.41
N LEU A 92 -11.41 15.19 -2.35
CA LEU A 92 -10.73 13.90 -2.19
C LEU A 92 -9.22 14.05 -2.10
N ILE A 93 -8.59 14.87 -2.96
CA ILE A 93 -7.16 15.19 -2.87
C ILE A 93 -6.82 15.72 -1.48
N ASN A 94 -7.59 16.69 -0.98
CA ASN A 94 -7.36 17.29 0.33
C ASN A 94 -7.56 16.28 1.47
N SER A 95 -8.56 15.41 1.36
CA SER A 95 -8.85 14.39 2.38
C SER A 95 -7.76 13.32 2.43
N TYR A 96 -7.31 12.83 1.28
CA TYR A 96 -6.22 11.87 1.22
C TYR A 96 -4.89 12.50 1.64
N GLN A 97 -4.62 13.77 1.32
CA GLN A 97 -3.42 14.44 1.83
C GLN A 97 -3.40 14.49 3.37
N LYS A 98 -4.54 14.81 3.99
CA LYS A 98 -4.67 14.72 5.47
C LYS A 98 -4.45 13.31 5.98
N ALA A 99 -4.87 12.29 5.23
CA ALA A 99 -4.60 10.90 5.58
C ALA A 99 -3.10 10.58 5.47
N VAL A 100 -2.40 11.04 4.43
CA VAL A 100 -0.93 10.91 4.32
C VAL A 100 -0.25 11.52 5.56
N ASP A 101 -0.61 12.75 5.91
CA ASP A 101 -0.01 13.47 7.02
C ASP A 101 -0.26 12.76 8.36
N ALA A 102 -1.50 12.33 8.61
CA ALA A 102 -1.89 11.64 9.84
C ALA A 102 -1.21 10.27 9.98
N ASN A 103 -1.20 9.47 8.91
CA ASN A 103 -0.56 8.16 8.92
C ASN A 103 0.97 8.30 9.07
N THR A 104 1.59 9.26 8.40
CA THR A 104 3.03 9.54 8.56
C THR A 104 3.38 9.95 9.99
N ALA A 105 2.54 10.79 10.62
CA ALA A 105 2.72 11.19 12.01
C ALA A 105 2.59 10.00 12.98
N MET A 106 1.61 9.12 12.77
CA MET A 106 1.43 7.91 13.57
C MET A 106 2.59 6.92 13.40
N ALA A 107 3.05 6.71 12.17
CA ALA A 107 4.22 5.89 11.89
C ALA A 107 5.46 6.38 12.66
N LYS A 108 5.74 7.68 12.56
CA LYS A 108 6.84 8.32 13.29
C LYS A 108 6.70 8.16 14.81
N MET A 109 5.49 8.35 15.35
CA MET A 109 5.23 8.17 16.78
C MET A 109 5.56 6.75 17.23
N HIS A 110 5.16 5.75 16.45
CA HIS A 110 5.42 4.36 16.79
C HIS A 110 6.89 3.96 16.64
N HIS A 111 7.62 4.47 15.63
CA HIS A 111 9.08 4.30 15.57
C HIS A 111 9.78 4.83 16.84
N GLN A 112 9.38 6.02 17.29
CA GLN A 112 9.91 6.61 18.52
C GLN A 112 9.62 5.74 19.76
N MET A 113 8.43 5.12 19.83
CA MET A 113 8.07 4.19 20.91
C MET A 113 8.81 2.85 20.83
N ALA A 114 9.14 2.39 19.61
CA ALA A 114 10.00 1.23 19.39
C ALA A 114 11.46 1.45 19.80
N GLY A 115 11.86 2.71 20.01
CA GLY A 115 13.27 3.08 20.24
C GLY A 115 14.09 3.16 18.95
N ASP A 116 13.42 3.13 17.80
CA ASP A 116 14.02 3.33 16.49
C ASP A 116 14.03 4.83 16.19
N LYS A 117 15.21 5.36 15.88
CA LYS A 117 15.42 6.78 15.60
C LYS A 117 15.34 7.07 14.11
#